data_AF-A0ABD0L5Q7-F1
#
_entry.id   AF-A0ABD0L5Q7-F1
#
_cell.length_a   1.000
_cell.length_b   1.000
_cell.length_c   1.000
_cell.angle_alpha   90.00
_cell.angle_beta   90.00
_cell.angle_gamma   90.00
#
_symmetry.space_group_name_H-M   'P 1'
#
loop_
_entity.id
_entity.type
_entity.pdbx_description
1 polymer ?
#
loop_
_entity_poly.entity_id
_entity_poly.type
_entity_poly.pdbx_seq_one_letter_code
_entity_poly.pdbx_strand_id
1 'polypeptide(L)'
;MRLWSCSVPSDCCHELMGHVPLLADASFAQFSQEIGLSSLGASDDDVAKLATCYFFSVEFGLCEQENQLRAYGAGLLSSVGELKHALSDKSEKRPFEPLLTCKQECLITTFQDVYFYTDSFEDAKEKMRQFAGTIKRPFAVRYNPYTNSVDVLDSTRRIATVVSELRGDLCIVSDALRRIQFLEQFYKTCEA
;
A
#
# COMPACT_ATOMS: atom_id res chain seq x y z
N MET A 1 10.05 10.85 13.95
CA MET A 1 10.87 10.74 12.72
C MET A 1 12.00 9.72 12.94
N ARG A 2 11.66 8.44 13.19
CA ARG A 2 12.61 7.33 13.44
C ARG A 2 12.26 6.07 12.62
N LEU A 3 11.53 6.24 11.51
CA LEU A 3 11.16 5.14 10.60
C LEU A 3 12.34 4.63 9.75
N TRP A 4 13.46 5.36 9.70
CA TRP A 4 14.52 5.20 8.70
C TRP A 4 15.83 4.60 9.26
N SER A 5 15.77 3.70 10.24
CA SER A 5 17.00 3.09 10.80
C SER A 5 17.57 1.94 9.95
N CYS A 6 16.83 1.45 8.94
CA CYS A 6 17.20 0.31 8.11
C CYS A 6 17.55 0.63 6.65
N SER A 7 17.76 1.90 6.26
CA SER A 7 18.03 2.27 4.86
C SER A 7 19.48 2.73 4.66
N VAL A 8 20.13 2.21 3.61
CA VAL A 8 21.39 2.74 3.05
C VAL A 8 21.14 4.20 2.61
N PRO A 9 22.12 5.14 2.65
CA PRO A 9 21.88 6.52 2.23
C PRO A 9 21.26 6.56 0.84
N SER A 10 19.98 6.98 0.74
CA SER A 10 19.30 7.07 -0.55
C SER A 10 19.84 8.28 -1.29
N ASP A 11 20.40 8.03 -2.47
CA ASP A 11 20.78 9.10 -3.38
C ASP A 11 19.58 9.48 -4.28
N CYS A 12 19.71 10.59 -4.99
CA CYS A 12 18.65 11.05 -5.88
C CYS A 12 18.31 10.01 -6.97
N CYS A 13 19.27 9.18 -7.37
CA CYS A 13 19.08 8.12 -8.34
C CYS A 13 18.11 7.05 -7.82
N HIS A 14 18.29 6.60 -6.58
CA HIS A 14 17.39 5.67 -5.92
C HIS A 14 15.95 6.21 -5.84
N GLU A 15 15.79 7.47 -5.43
CA GLU A 15 14.47 8.10 -5.33
C GLU A 15 13.78 8.20 -6.70
N LEU A 16 14.48 8.74 -7.70
CA LEU A 16 13.92 9.01 -9.02
C LEU A 16 13.68 7.75 -9.86
N MET A 17 14.53 6.74 -9.76
CA MET A 17 14.41 5.52 -10.56
C MET A 17 13.67 4.40 -9.82
N GLY A 18 13.77 4.35 -8.49
CA GLY A 18 13.14 3.32 -7.66
C GLY A 18 11.73 3.69 -7.24
N HIS A 19 11.55 4.79 -6.50
CA HIS A 19 10.26 5.12 -5.88
C HIS A 19 9.30 5.85 -6.82
N VAL A 20 9.77 6.91 -7.50
CA VAL A 20 8.90 7.81 -8.28
C VAL A 20 8.05 7.08 -9.33
N PRO A 21 8.56 6.10 -10.10
CA PRO A 21 7.76 5.43 -11.12
C PRO A 21 6.55 4.68 -10.53
N LEU A 22 6.70 4.06 -9.36
CA LEU A 22 5.62 3.32 -8.72
C LEU A 22 4.62 4.21 -8.00
N LEU A 23 5.05 5.37 -7.50
CA LEU A 23 4.12 6.36 -6.94
C LEU A 23 3.18 6.97 -7.99
N ALA A 24 3.45 6.76 -9.28
CA ALA A 24 2.52 7.08 -10.37
C ALA A 24 1.38 6.05 -10.53
N ASP A 25 1.52 4.84 -9.97
CA ASP A 25 0.44 3.86 -9.90
C ASP A 25 -0.48 4.17 -8.70
N ALA A 26 -1.79 4.29 -8.97
CA ALA A 26 -2.76 4.68 -7.96
C ALA A 26 -2.89 3.63 -6.84
N SER A 27 -2.79 2.35 -7.16
CA SER A 27 -2.95 1.26 -6.19
C SER A 27 -1.74 1.22 -5.25
N PHE A 28 -0.54 1.38 -5.81
CA PHE A 28 0.70 1.47 -5.05
C PHE A 28 0.78 2.73 -4.18
N ALA A 29 0.34 3.89 -4.70
CA ALA A 29 0.28 5.12 -3.94
C ALA A 29 -0.67 4.99 -2.72
N GLN A 30 -1.84 4.35 -2.91
CA GLN A 30 -2.77 4.05 -1.81
C GLN A 30 -2.18 3.07 -0.80
N PHE A 31 -1.50 2.02 -1.26
CA PHE A 31 -0.78 1.08 -0.40
C PHE A 31 0.27 1.80 0.46
N SER A 32 1.10 2.64 -0.15
CA SER A 32 2.12 3.43 0.55
C SER A 32 1.50 4.38 1.58
N GLN A 33 0.38 5.02 1.22
CA GLN A 33 -0.38 5.87 2.13
C GLN A 33 -0.96 5.10 3.32
N GLU A 34 -1.45 3.87 3.11
CA GLU A 34 -2.02 3.03 4.18
C GLU A 34 -0.99 2.71 5.27
N ILE A 35 0.26 2.40 4.90
CA ILE A 35 1.37 2.22 5.85
C ILE A 35 1.58 3.50 6.66
N GLY A 36 1.63 4.65 5.98
CA GLY A 36 1.81 5.96 6.61
C GLY A 36 0.71 6.30 7.62
N LEU A 37 -0.56 6.16 7.22
CA LEU A 37 -1.72 6.42 8.08
C LEU A 37 -1.81 5.47 9.28
N SER A 38 -1.37 4.22 9.10
CA SER A 38 -1.32 3.22 10.17
C SER A 38 -0.29 3.55 11.24
N SER A 39 0.79 4.24 10.87
CA SER A 39 1.83 4.68 11.81
C SER A 39 1.42 5.82 12.73
N LEU A 40 0.37 6.59 12.35
CA LEU A 40 -0.05 7.76 13.12
C LEU A 40 -0.69 7.36 14.45
N GLY A 41 -0.04 7.76 15.54
CA GLY A 41 -0.45 7.45 16.91
C GLY A 41 -0.18 6.01 17.34
N ALA A 42 0.60 5.25 16.57
CA ALA A 42 1.03 3.90 16.92
C ALA A 42 2.18 3.92 17.93
N SER A 43 2.37 2.80 18.64
CA SER A 43 3.52 2.60 19.53
C SER A 43 4.83 2.49 18.75
N ASP A 44 5.99 2.75 19.37
CA ASP A 44 7.29 2.58 18.71
C ASP A 44 7.48 1.14 18.18
N ASP A 45 6.99 0.14 18.92
CA ASP A 45 7.04 -1.27 18.51
C ASP A 45 6.21 -1.53 17.25
N ASP A 46 5.01 -0.95 17.17
CA ASP A 46 4.14 -1.10 15.98
C ASP A 46 4.67 -0.29 14.79
N VAL A 47 5.28 0.87 15.04
CA VAL A 47 5.98 1.65 14.02
C VAL A 47 7.18 0.87 13.47
N ALA A 48 7.94 0.16 14.32
CA ALA A 48 9.02 -0.70 13.88
C ALA A 48 8.51 -1.85 13.00
N LYS A 49 7.41 -2.52 13.39
CA LYS A 49 6.76 -3.54 12.55
C LYS A 49 6.30 -3.01 11.20
N LEU A 50 5.68 -1.81 11.18
CA LEU A 50 5.27 -1.14 9.94
C LEU A 50 6.48 -0.79 9.07
N ALA A 51 7.60 -0.37 9.66
CA ALA A 51 8.85 -0.10 8.95
C ALA A 51 9.41 -1.37 8.31
N THR A 52 9.36 -2.51 9.00
CA THR A 52 9.75 -3.80 8.44
C THR A 52 8.83 -4.21 7.28
N CYS A 53 7.52 -4.02 7.41
CA CYS A 53 6.59 -4.26 6.29
C CYS A 53 6.90 -3.35 5.10
N TYR A 54 7.20 -2.06 5.34
CA TYR A 54 7.61 -1.12 4.29
C TYR A 54 8.90 -1.59 3.59
N PHE A 55 9.90 -2.01 4.37
CA PHE A 55 11.17 -2.52 3.84
C PHE A 55 10.97 -3.73 2.92
N PHE A 56 10.21 -4.73 3.37
CA PHE A 56 9.96 -5.94 2.58
C PHE A 56 8.89 -5.80 1.50
N SER A 57 8.33 -4.60 1.32
CA SER A 57 7.38 -4.29 0.25
C SER A 57 7.91 -3.15 -0.63
N VAL A 58 7.85 -1.91 -0.17
CA VAL A 58 8.24 -0.72 -0.94
C VAL A 58 9.72 -0.71 -1.33
N GLU A 59 10.63 -1.22 -0.49
CA GLU A 59 12.07 -1.25 -0.79
C GLU A 59 12.51 -2.53 -1.52
N PHE A 60 12.07 -3.69 -1.05
CA PHE A 60 12.54 -5.00 -1.53
C PHE A 60 11.41 -5.96 -1.92
N GLY A 61 10.24 -5.45 -2.28
CA GLY A 61 9.08 -6.25 -2.68
C GLY A 61 9.15 -6.77 -4.11
N LEU A 62 8.55 -7.94 -4.30
CA LEU A 62 8.32 -8.58 -5.59
C LEU A 62 6.81 -8.64 -5.89
N CYS A 63 6.42 -8.69 -7.14
CA CYS A 63 5.04 -8.94 -7.53
C CYS A 63 4.96 -10.12 -8.50
N GLU A 64 3.84 -10.85 -8.45
CA GLU A 64 3.54 -11.85 -9.45
C GLU A 64 2.71 -11.21 -10.57
N GLN A 65 3.24 -11.27 -11.79
CA GLN A 65 2.55 -10.77 -13.00
C GLN A 65 2.68 -11.83 -14.09
N GLU A 66 1.54 -12.27 -14.64
CA GLU A 66 1.48 -13.28 -15.71
C GLU A 66 2.23 -14.58 -15.34
N ASN A 67 2.08 -15.04 -14.09
CA ASN A 67 2.79 -16.19 -13.51
C ASN A 67 4.32 -16.04 -13.51
N GLN A 68 4.82 -14.81 -13.51
CA GLN A 68 6.25 -14.51 -13.39
C GLN A 68 6.49 -13.53 -12.23
N LEU A 69 7.51 -13.81 -11.43
CA LEU A 69 7.97 -12.89 -10.40
C LEU A 69 8.72 -11.72 -11.04
N ARG A 70 8.31 -10.51 -10.69
CA ARG A 70 8.93 -9.25 -11.08
C ARG A 70 9.28 -8.43 -9.85
N ALA A 71 10.31 -7.61 -9.95
CA ALA A 71 10.66 -6.69 -8.88
C ALA A 71 9.88 -5.38 -9.02
N TYR A 72 9.43 -4.86 -7.89
CA TYR A 72 8.93 -3.49 -7.81
C TYR A 72 9.63 -2.70 -6.71
N GLY A 73 10.23 -3.35 -5.70
CA GLY A 73 10.92 -2.63 -4.63
C GLY A 73 11.95 -1.61 -5.13
N ALA A 74 11.94 -0.39 -4.60
CA ALA A 74 12.83 0.69 -5.02
C ALA A 74 14.31 0.35 -4.86
N GLY A 75 14.68 -0.34 -3.77
CA GLY A 75 16.02 -0.89 -3.55
C GLY A 75 16.43 -1.89 -4.62
N LEU A 76 15.51 -2.73 -5.08
CA LEU A 76 15.76 -3.67 -6.20
C LEU A 76 15.92 -2.93 -7.53
N LEU A 77 15.03 -1.97 -7.83
CA LEU A 77 15.05 -1.23 -9.09
C LEU A 77 16.28 -0.31 -9.23
N SER A 78 16.86 0.12 -8.11
CA SER A 78 18.06 0.94 -8.07
C SER A 78 19.38 0.14 -7.98
N SER A 79 19.32 -1.17 -7.69
CA SER A 79 20.48 -2.04 -7.52
C SER A 79 20.46 -3.23 -8.49
N VAL A 80 21.24 -3.16 -9.56
CA VAL A 80 21.33 -4.24 -10.58
C VAL A 80 21.80 -5.56 -9.97
N GLY A 81 22.72 -5.52 -8.99
CA GLY A 81 23.24 -6.72 -8.34
C GLY A 81 22.16 -7.42 -7.50
N GLU A 82 21.43 -6.65 -6.70
CA GLU A 82 20.41 -7.19 -5.83
C GLU A 82 19.15 -7.60 -6.58
N LEU A 83 18.78 -6.88 -7.65
CA LEU A 83 17.72 -7.30 -8.57
C LEU A 83 17.96 -8.70 -9.15
N LYS A 84 19.18 -8.97 -9.61
CA LYS A 84 19.55 -10.29 -10.14
C LYS A 84 19.51 -11.36 -9.06
N HIS A 85 19.93 -11.04 -7.84
CA HIS A 85 19.89 -11.96 -6.70
C HIS A 85 18.46 -12.30 -6.28
N ALA A 86 17.59 -11.29 -6.17
CA ALA A 86 16.18 -11.44 -5.81
C ALA A 86 15.40 -12.32 -6.80
N LEU A 87 15.72 -12.24 -8.10
CA LEU A 87 15.08 -13.05 -9.14
C LEU A 87 15.76 -14.41 -9.39
N SER A 88 16.90 -14.68 -8.76
CA SER A 88 17.62 -15.96 -8.91
C SER A 88 17.16 -17.02 -7.90
N ASP A 89 17.39 -18.29 -8.17
CA ASP A 89 17.02 -19.40 -7.25
C ASP A 89 17.79 -19.42 -5.91
N LYS A 90 18.74 -18.48 -5.70
CA LYS A 90 19.57 -18.41 -4.49
C LYS A 90 18.86 -17.75 -3.30
N SER A 91 17.79 -16.99 -3.56
CA SER A 91 17.01 -16.31 -2.54
C SER A 91 15.68 -17.01 -2.30
N GLU A 92 15.16 -16.95 -1.08
CA GLU A 92 13.85 -17.48 -0.74
C GLU A 92 12.76 -16.45 -1.09
N LYS A 93 11.62 -16.90 -1.65
CA LYS A 93 10.45 -16.04 -1.90
C LYS A 93 9.26 -16.55 -1.13
N ARG A 94 8.60 -15.66 -0.41
CA ARG A 94 7.40 -15.96 0.39
C ARG A 94 6.26 -15.03 0.03
N PRO A 95 5.00 -15.44 0.17
CA PRO A 95 3.87 -14.52 0.02
C PRO A 95 3.94 -13.41 1.07
N PHE A 96 3.64 -12.19 0.67
CA PHE A 96 3.58 -11.04 1.55
C PHE A 96 2.40 -11.19 2.52
N GLU A 97 2.72 -11.32 3.80
CA GLU A 97 1.79 -11.50 4.91
C GLU A 97 2.26 -10.59 6.06
N PRO A 98 1.67 -9.41 6.26
CA PRO A 98 2.22 -8.39 7.19
C PRO A 98 2.48 -8.89 8.62
N LEU A 99 1.67 -9.82 9.12
CA LEU A 99 1.85 -10.43 10.45
C LEU A 99 3.10 -11.31 10.59
N LEU A 100 3.58 -11.85 9.47
CA LEU A 100 4.80 -12.66 9.37
C LEU A 100 5.98 -11.80 8.95
N THR A 101 5.78 -10.98 7.91
CA THR A 101 6.80 -10.09 7.34
C THR A 101 7.33 -9.10 8.37
N CYS A 102 6.50 -8.56 9.27
CA CYS A 102 6.96 -7.61 10.28
C CYS A 102 7.95 -8.19 11.32
N LYS A 103 8.16 -9.52 11.33
CA LYS A 103 9.11 -10.21 12.20
C LYS A 103 10.41 -10.57 11.49
N GLN A 104 10.48 -10.36 10.17
CA GLN A 104 11.66 -10.67 9.38
C GLN A 104 12.79 -9.67 9.68
N GLU A 105 14.01 -10.19 9.83
CA GLU A 105 15.20 -9.37 10.01
C GLU A 105 15.59 -8.67 8.70
N CYS A 106 15.80 -7.35 8.75
CA CYS A 106 16.25 -6.54 7.63
C CYS A 106 17.78 -6.54 7.55
N LEU A 107 18.35 -7.04 6.45
CA LEU A 107 19.80 -7.04 6.24
C LEU A 107 20.23 -5.73 5.56
N ILE A 108 21.10 -4.94 6.17
CA ILE A 108 21.50 -3.62 5.61
C ILE A 108 22.82 -3.74 4.82
N THR A 109 23.69 -4.67 5.19
CA THR A 109 25.06 -4.78 4.66
C THR A 109 25.22 -5.83 3.56
N THR A 110 24.24 -6.72 3.40
CA THR A 110 24.24 -7.85 2.47
C THR A 110 22.91 -7.91 1.74
N PHE A 111 22.85 -8.66 0.64
CA PHE A 111 21.58 -8.93 -0.03
C PHE A 111 20.63 -9.66 0.91
N GLN A 112 19.32 -9.47 0.70
CA GLN A 112 18.32 -10.19 1.50
C GLN A 112 18.35 -11.69 1.20
N ASP A 113 18.16 -12.49 2.25
CA ASP A 113 17.97 -13.93 2.11
C ASP A 113 16.53 -14.27 1.69
N VAL A 114 15.57 -13.46 2.15
CA VAL A 114 14.13 -13.65 1.93
C VAL A 114 13.52 -12.41 1.28
N TYR A 115 12.77 -12.61 0.21
CA TYR A 115 11.95 -11.61 -0.45
C TYR A 115 10.48 -11.98 -0.33
N PHE A 116 9.61 -10.96 -0.29
CA PHE A 116 8.17 -11.16 -0.22
C PHE A 116 7.52 -10.75 -1.53
N TYR A 117 6.58 -11.56 -2.03
CA TYR A 117 5.84 -11.26 -3.23
C TYR A 117 4.35 -11.05 -2.98
N THR A 118 3.73 -10.18 -3.77
CA THR A 118 2.28 -9.89 -3.74
C THR A 118 1.66 -10.19 -5.10
N ASP A 119 0.42 -10.68 -5.11
CA ASP A 119 -0.33 -10.98 -6.34
C ASP A 119 -0.81 -9.69 -7.01
N SER A 120 -1.18 -8.70 -6.20
CA SER A 120 -1.54 -7.35 -6.66
C SER A 120 -1.32 -6.32 -5.55
N PHE A 121 -1.17 -5.05 -5.92
CA PHE A 121 -1.09 -3.96 -4.94
C PHE A 121 -2.41 -3.77 -4.17
N GLU A 122 -3.54 -4.13 -4.76
CA GLU A 122 -4.84 -4.15 -4.07
C GLU A 122 -4.87 -5.20 -2.95
N ASP A 123 -4.36 -6.41 -3.20
CA ASP A 123 -4.20 -7.45 -2.17
C ASP A 123 -3.26 -6.97 -1.05
N ALA A 124 -2.10 -6.42 -1.42
CA ALA A 124 -1.14 -5.90 -0.44
C ALA A 124 -1.73 -4.79 0.43
N LYS A 125 -2.52 -3.89 -0.18
CA LYS A 125 -3.26 -2.83 0.53
C LYS A 125 -4.28 -3.40 1.51
N GLU A 126 -5.07 -4.38 1.09
CA GLU A 126 -6.08 -4.99 1.97
C GLU A 126 -5.43 -5.75 3.13
N LYS A 127 -4.36 -6.51 2.88
CA LYS A 127 -3.58 -7.15 3.94
C LYS A 127 -3.00 -6.14 4.93
N MET A 128 -2.51 -5.00 4.45
CA MET A 128 -2.03 -3.92 5.33
C MET A 128 -3.15 -3.29 6.15
N ARG A 129 -4.37 -3.13 5.60
CA ARG A 129 -5.54 -2.67 6.38
C ARG A 129 -5.91 -3.64 7.50
N GLN A 130 -5.90 -4.93 7.20
CA GLN A 130 -6.14 -5.97 8.21
C GLN A 130 -5.07 -5.94 9.30
N PHE A 131 -3.80 -5.78 8.91
CA PHE A 131 -2.69 -5.61 9.85
C PHE A 131 -2.84 -4.35 10.70
N ALA A 132 -3.22 -3.22 10.10
CA ALA A 132 -3.47 -1.97 10.80
C ALA A 132 -4.59 -2.10 11.85
N GLY A 133 -5.59 -2.96 11.61
CA GLY A 133 -6.62 -3.31 12.58
C GLY A 133 -6.09 -3.98 13.86
N THR A 134 -4.88 -4.55 13.83
CA THR A 134 -4.23 -5.14 15.02
C THR A 134 -3.47 -4.12 15.87
N ILE A 135 -3.20 -2.94 15.33
CA ILE A 135 -2.48 -1.86 16.02
C ILE A 135 -3.42 -1.20 17.04
N LYS A 136 -3.00 -1.20 18.31
CA LYS A 136 -3.80 -0.64 19.40
C LYS A 136 -3.68 0.88 19.41
N ARG A 137 -4.76 1.57 19.02
CA ARG A 137 -4.91 3.03 19.16
C ARG A 137 -6.34 3.42 19.53
N PRO A 138 -6.54 4.51 20.30
CA PRO A 138 -7.87 4.90 20.79
C PRO A 138 -8.74 5.63 19.76
N PHE A 139 -8.24 5.84 18.53
CA PHE A 139 -8.92 6.53 17.45
C PHE A 139 -8.56 5.91 16.11
N ALA A 140 -9.41 6.13 15.10
CA ALA A 140 -9.06 5.88 13.70
C ALA A 140 -8.64 7.20 13.02
N VAL A 141 -8.00 7.10 11.86
CA VAL A 141 -7.60 8.26 11.06
C VAL A 141 -8.12 8.12 9.63
N ARG A 142 -8.44 9.23 8.99
CA ARG A 142 -8.81 9.30 7.57
C ARG A 142 -8.04 10.45 6.93
N TYR A 143 -7.49 10.23 5.74
CA TYR A 143 -6.92 11.31 4.96
C TYR A 143 -8.02 12.10 4.24
N ASN A 144 -7.96 13.42 4.33
CA ASN A 144 -8.85 14.34 3.62
C ASN A 144 -8.10 14.95 2.41
N PRO A 145 -8.40 14.52 1.18
CA PRO A 145 -7.69 14.98 -0.01
C PRO A 145 -8.01 16.43 -0.41
N TYR A 146 -9.11 17.00 0.08
CA TYR A 146 -9.49 18.39 -0.25
C TYR A 146 -8.72 19.41 0.57
N THR A 147 -8.35 19.06 1.80
CA THR A 147 -7.64 19.94 2.73
C THR A 147 -6.19 19.51 2.97
N ASN A 148 -5.76 18.39 2.38
CA ASN A 148 -4.47 17.76 2.63
C ASN A 148 -4.18 17.57 4.13
N SER A 149 -5.18 17.11 4.88
CA SER A 149 -5.10 16.93 6.33
C SER A 149 -5.54 15.54 6.77
N VAL A 150 -5.24 15.18 8.02
CA VAL A 150 -5.64 13.90 8.61
C VAL A 150 -6.75 14.15 9.63
N ASP A 151 -7.93 13.63 9.34
CA ASP A 151 -9.09 13.65 10.23
C ASP A 151 -8.96 12.54 11.28
N VAL A 152 -8.99 12.92 12.55
CA VAL A 152 -9.01 11.97 13.67
C VAL A 152 -10.44 11.60 14.01
N LEU A 153 -10.78 10.33 13.87
CA LEU A 153 -12.09 9.76 14.13
C LEU A 153 -12.15 9.20 15.56
N ASP A 154 -12.40 10.10 16.51
CA ASP A 154 -12.42 9.87 17.96
C ASP A 154 -13.82 10.04 18.59
N SER A 155 -14.81 10.46 17.81
CA SER A 155 -16.12 10.85 18.30
C SER A 155 -17.24 10.55 17.31
N THR A 156 -18.43 10.23 17.83
CA THR A 156 -19.62 9.92 17.00
C THR A 156 -19.98 11.04 16.06
N ARG A 157 -19.79 12.30 16.46
CA ARG A 157 -20.03 13.48 15.60
C ARG A 157 -19.12 13.48 14.37
N ARG A 158 -17.81 13.28 14.53
CA ARG A 158 -16.86 13.25 13.41
C ARG A 158 -17.12 12.06 12.49
N ILE A 159 -17.39 10.89 13.07
CA ILE A 159 -17.76 9.68 12.31
C ILE A 159 -19.04 9.93 11.51
N ALA A 160 -20.06 10.56 12.10
CA ALA A 160 -21.32 10.88 11.41
C ALA A 160 -21.11 11.87 10.24
N THR A 161 -20.19 12.84 10.36
CA THR A 161 -19.80 13.72 9.25
C THR A 161 -19.24 12.90 8.09
N VAL A 162 -18.29 11.99 8.34
CA VAL A 162 -17.72 11.13 7.29
C VAL A 162 -18.79 10.23 6.65
N VAL A 163 -19.68 9.63 7.45
CA VAL A 163 -20.78 8.80 6.91
C VAL A 163 -21.71 9.63 6.04
N SER A 164 -22.01 10.87 6.42
CA SER A 164 -22.83 11.76 5.60
C SER A 164 -22.16 12.11 4.27
N GLU A 165 -20.84 12.31 4.25
CA GLU A 165 -20.08 12.53 3.01
C GLU A 165 -20.14 11.30 2.11
N LEU A 166 -19.82 10.12 2.65
CA LEU A 166 -19.86 8.86 1.90
C LEU A 166 -21.26 8.55 1.33
N ARG A 167 -22.32 8.91 2.06
CA ARG A 167 -23.68 8.81 1.54
C ARG A 167 -23.91 9.72 0.32
N GLY A 168 -23.29 10.90 0.31
CA GLY A 168 -23.30 11.80 -0.86
C GLY A 168 -22.64 11.16 -2.07
N ASP A 169 -21.47 10.55 -1.89
CA ASP A 169 -20.76 9.83 -2.95
C ASP A 169 -21.59 8.65 -3.50
N LEU A 170 -22.21 7.87 -2.60
CA LEU A 170 -23.11 6.77 -2.99
C LEU A 170 -24.34 7.25 -3.76
N CYS A 171 -24.88 8.43 -3.45
CA CYS A 171 -25.96 9.03 -4.23
C CYS A 171 -25.51 9.36 -5.67
N ILE A 172 -24.28 9.87 -5.85
CA ILE A 172 -23.71 10.17 -7.17
C ILE A 172 -23.58 8.88 -7.99
N VAL A 173 -23.01 7.83 -7.39
CA VAL A 173 -22.86 6.51 -8.04
C VAL A 173 -24.22 5.92 -8.40
N SER A 174 -25.19 6.01 -7.49
CA SER A 174 -26.55 5.52 -7.73
C SER A 174 -27.26 6.27 -8.87
N ASP A 175 -27.04 7.59 -8.98
CA ASP A 175 -27.60 8.38 -10.08
C ASP A 175 -26.99 8.00 -11.42
N ALA A 176 -25.67 7.82 -11.48
CA ALA A 176 -24.96 7.39 -12.67
C ALA A 176 -25.45 6.01 -13.15
N LEU A 177 -25.63 5.05 -12.23
CA LEU A 177 -26.17 3.72 -12.55
C LEU A 177 -27.57 3.79 -13.17
N ARG A 178 -28.47 4.61 -12.59
CA ARG A 178 -29.83 4.78 -13.13
C ARG A 178 -29.82 5.37 -14.55
N ARG A 179 -28.95 6.33 -14.82
CA ARG A 179 -28.80 6.93 -16.16
C ARG A 179 -28.32 5.92 -17.19
N ILE A 180 -27.33 5.10 -16.84
CA ILE A 180 -26.81 4.06 -17.74
C ILE A 180 -27.88 3.00 -18.01
N GLN A 181 -28.59 2.53 -16.98
CA GLN A 181 -29.69 1.57 -17.15
C GLN A 181 -30.80 2.10 -18.07
N PHE A 182 -31.16 3.38 -17.93
CA PHE A 182 -32.15 4.01 -18.81
C PHE A 182 -31.69 4.03 -20.27
N LEU A 183 -30.41 4.35 -20.53
CA LEU A 183 -29.83 4.33 -21.87
C LEU A 183 -29.81 2.92 -22.46
N GLU A 184 -29.35 1.93 -21.71
CA GLU A 184 -29.34 0.52 -22.15
C GLU A 184 -30.75 0.02 -22.51
N GLN A 185 -31.76 0.43 -21.75
CA GLN A 185 -33.15 0.08 -22.01
C GLN A 185 -33.70 0.80 -23.25
N PHE A 186 -33.36 2.09 -23.44
CA PHE A 186 -33.71 2.83 -24.65
C PHE A 186 -33.13 2.18 -25.91
N TYR A 187 -31.84 1.84 -25.93
CA TYR A 187 -31.20 1.18 -27.09
C TYR A 187 -31.81 -0.19 -27.41
N LYS A 188 -32.12 -1.00 -26.39
CA LYS A 188 -32.82 -2.28 -26.58
C LYS A 188 -34.23 -2.15 -27.18
N THR A 189 -34.89 -1.00 -26.98
CA THR A 189 -36.23 -0.75 -27.52
C THR A 189 -36.20 -0.17 -28.94
N CYS A 190 -35.06 0.37 -29.38
CA CYS A 190 -34.87 0.91 -30.73
C CYS A 190 -34.31 -0.11 -31.74
N GLU A 191 -33.72 -1.22 -31.27
CA GLU A 191 -33.24 -2.32 -32.12
C GLU A 191 -34.29 -3.43 -32.36
N ALA A 192 -35.48 -3.33 -31.76
CA ALA A 192 -36.62 -4.24 -31.94
C ALA A 192 -37.71 -3.58 -32.81
#